data_AF-A0A3C0UTC4-F1
#
_entry.id   AF-A0A3C0UTC4-F1
#
_cell.length_a   1.000
_cell.length_b   1.000
_cell.length_c   1.000
_cell.angle_alpha   90.00
_cell.angle_beta   90.00
_cell.angle_gamma   90.00
#
_symmetry.space_group_name_H-M   'P 1'
#
loop_
_entity.id
_entity.type
_entity.pdbx_description
1 polymer ?
#
loop_
_entity_poly.entity_id
_entity_poly.type
_entity_poly.pdbx_seq_one_letter_code
_entity_poly.pdbx_strand_id
1 'polypeptide(L)'
;MPKFYTFGLLFLIIGLFPNVFAQTFTSSNLPIIVITTGGQTISDDPKVNVKMGIIDNGPGNRNYYRNPSNNNLPDPFNNYNGTVGIEHRGSSSQFFPKKPYGFETRTEIGDDLKVSLLGMPKESDWILNASYTDKTLMRDVLTYHLSNQMGMYATRTKFVELVVDGDYKGVYILMEKIKRDANRVNIASLKPADNSGDALTGGYILKVD
;
A
#
# COMPACT_ATOMS: atom_id res chain seq x y z
N MET A 1 -68.82 27.94 -27.73
CA MET A 1 -67.40 27.68 -28.02
C MET A 1 -66.77 27.02 -26.79
N PRO A 2 -66.48 25.70 -26.81
CA PRO A 2 -65.91 25.01 -25.65
C PRO A 2 -64.38 25.10 -25.64
N LYS A 3 -63.82 25.23 -24.43
CA LYS A 3 -62.37 25.25 -24.14
C LYS A 3 -61.84 23.81 -24.08
N PHE A 4 -60.77 23.51 -24.83
CA PHE A 4 -59.96 22.31 -24.65
C PHE A 4 -58.65 22.70 -23.97
N TYR A 5 -58.42 22.24 -22.74
CA TYR A 5 -57.11 22.27 -22.09
C TYR A 5 -56.55 20.85 -22.11
N THR A 6 -55.48 20.65 -22.87
CA THR A 6 -54.74 19.40 -22.96
C THR A 6 -53.87 19.27 -21.70
N PHE A 7 -54.22 18.35 -20.80
CA PHE A 7 -53.44 18.06 -19.60
C PHE A 7 -52.39 16.99 -19.95
N GLY A 8 -51.14 17.41 -20.17
CA GLY A 8 -50.02 16.50 -20.39
C GLY A 8 -49.57 15.88 -19.06
N LEU A 9 -49.79 14.58 -18.90
CA LEU A 9 -49.34 13.82 -17.73
C LEU A 9 -47.86 13.45 -17.92
N LEU A 10 -46.95 14.15 -17.24
CA LEU A 10 -45.53 13.81 -17.20
C LEU A 10 -45.30 12.73 -16.12
N PHE A 11 -45.10 11.48 -16.52
CA PHE A 11 -44.68 10.41 -15.60
C PHE A 11 -43.21 10.59 -15.25
N LEU A 12 -42.94 11.08 -14.03
CA LEU A 12 -41.60 11.10 -13.45
C LEU A 12 -41.25 9.67 -12.97
N ILE A 13 -40.53 8.90 -13.79
CA ILE A 13 -39.86 7.68 -13.29
C ILE A 13 -38.71 8.14 -12.39
N ILE A 14 -38.93 8.05 -11.07
CA ILE A 14 -37.85 8.03 -10.09
C ILE A 14 -37.28 6.62 -10.14
N GLY A 15 -36.26 6.43 -10.96
CA GLY A 15 -35.46 5.20 -10.94
C GLY A 15 -34.76 5.08 -9.60
N LEU A 16 -35.25 4.19 -8.73
CA LEU A 16 -34.49 3.68 -7.59
C LEU A 16 -33.32 2.88 -8.17
N PHE A 17 -32.17 3.53 -8.37
CA PHE A 17 -30.92 2.83 -8.62
C PHE A 17 -30.59 2.03 -7.36
N PRO A 18 -30.61 0.69 -7.38
CA PRO A 18 -30.08 -0.06 -6.25
C PRO A 18 -28.61 0.31 -6.12
N ASN A 19 -28.20 0.74 -4.91
CA ASN A 19 -26.79 0.86 -4.58
C ASN A 19 -26.18 -0.54 -4.73
N VAL A 20 -25.50 -0.78 -5.85
CA VAL A 20 -24.73 -2.00 -6.06
C VAL A 20 -23.51 -1.86 -5.16
N PHE A 21 -23.58 -2.45 -3.97
CA PHE A 21 -22.40 -2.60 -3.15
C PHE A 21 -21.39 -3.43 -3.95
N ALA A 22 -20.18 -2.91 -4.11
CA ALA A 22 -19.04 -3.71 -4.53
C ALA A 22 -18.96 -4.97 -3.65
N GLN A 23 -18.46 -6.08 -4.21
CA GLN A 23 -18.27 -7.33 -3.48
C GLN A 23 -17.65 -7.04 -2.11
N THR A 24 -18.34 -7.41 -1.03
CA THR A 24 -17.82 -7.20 0.31
C THR A 24 -16.61 -8.11 0.49
N PHE A 25 -15.43 -7.52 0.60
CA PHE A 25 -14.21 -8.25 0.89
C PHE A 25 -14.29 -8.82 2.31
N THR A 26 -14.15 -10.14 2.45
CA THR A 26 -14.27 -10.84 3.74
C THR A 26 -12.97 -11.49 4.17
N SER A 27 -12.18 -12.03 3.24
CA SER A 27 -10.99 -12.82 3.55
C SER A 27 -10.14 -13.08 2.30
N SER A 28 -8.87 -13.41 2.50
CA SER A 28 -7.94 -13.79 1.44
C SER A 28 -6.90 -14.81 1.93
N ASN A 29 -6.23 -15.48 1.01
CA ASN A 29 -5.04 -16.27 1.30
C ASN A 29 -3.76 -15.40 1.30
N LEU A 30 -3.86 -14.17 0.78
CA LEU A 30 -2.80 -13.17 0.88
C LEU A 30 -2.89 -12.45 2.23
N PRO A 31 -1.77 -11.93 2.75
CA PRO A 31 -1.79 -11.01 3.89
C PRO A 31 -2.68 -9.80 3.60
N ILE A 32 -3.36 -9.30 4.63
CA ILE A 32 -4.29 -8.17 4.51
C ILE A 32 -3.70 -6.98 5.25
N ILE A 33 -3.55 -5.86 4.54
CA ILE A 33 -3.16 -4.57 5.11
C ILE A 33 -4.42 -3.73 5.26
N VAL A 34 -4.65 -3.25 6.48
CA VAL A 34 -5.78 -2.37 6.82
C VAL A 34 -5.24 -1.02 7.24
N ILE A 35 -5.66 0.04 6.55
CA ILE A 35 -5.31 1.43 6.87
C ILE A 35 -6.56 2.18 7.32
N THR A 36 -6.45 2.88 8.44
CA THR A 36 -7.50 3.74 8.98
C THR A 36 -6.95 5.17 9.07
N THR A 37 -7.47 6.06 8.23
CA THR A 37 -6.99 7.45 8.10
C THR A 37 -7.54 8.37 9.19
N GLY A 38 -8.66 7.97 9.82
CA GLY A 38 -9.38 8.82 10.76
C GLY A 38 -10.04 10.03 10.10
N GLY A 39 -10.35 9.93 8.79
CA GLY A 39 -10.94 11.03 8.02
C GLY A 39 -9.91 11.97 7.38
N GLN A 40 -8.62 11.67 7.50
CA GLN A 40 -7.56 12.42 6.82
C GLN A 40 -7.47 12.01 5.35
N THR A 41 -7.30 12.99 4.46
CA THR A 41 -7.02 12.74 3.05
C THR A 41 -5.55 12.40 2.86
N ILE A 42 -5.27 11.32 2.14
CA ILE A 42 -3.90 10.99 1.72
C ILE A 42 -3.54 11.88 0.52
N SER A 43 -2.49 12.68 0.65
CA SER A 43 -1.89 13.51 -0.40
C SER A 43 -0.55 12.94 -0.87
N ASP A 44 0.06 13.55 -1.89
CA ASP A 44 1.40 13.18 -2.37
C ASP A 44 2.51 13.65 -1.42
N ASP A 45 2.43 14.86 -0.91
CA ASP A 45 3.31 15.42 0.13
C ASP A 45 2.53 16.53 0.85
N PRO A 46 2.54 16.62 2.20
CA PRO A 46 3.26 15.78 3.17
C PRO A 46 2.57 14.45 3.48
N LYS A 47 3.35 13.50 4.02
CA LYS A 47 2.84 12.27 4.65
C LYS A 47 1.86 12.59 5.78
N VAL A 48 0.73 11.90 5.80
CA VAL A 48 -0.27 11.98 6.88
C VAL A 48 -0.14 10.80 7.85
N ASN A 49 -0.28 11.06 9.15
CA ASN A 49 -0.18 10.02 10.18
C ASN A 49 -1.50 9.25 10.29
N VAL A 50 -1.46 7.95 10.04
CA VAL A 50 -2.62 7.06 10.05
C VAL A 50 -2.31 5.78 10.84
N LYS A 51 -3.33 5.00 11.17
CA LYS A 51 -3.15 3.66 11.76
C LYS A 51 -3.09 2.61 10.67
N MET A 52 -2.18 1.66 10.80
CA MET A 52 -2.03 0.53 9.90
C MET A 52 -1.90 -0.77 10.69
N GLY A 53 -2.68 -1.78 10.29
CA GLY A 53 -2.61 -3.15 10.78
C GLY A 53 -2.32 -4.12 9.64
N ILE A 54 -1.60 -5.21 9.93
CA ILE A 54 -1.34 -6.30 8.99
C ILE A 54 -1.77 -7.63 9.61
N ILE A 55 -2.61 -8.36 8.87
CA ILE A 55 -3.08 -9.70 9.19
C ILE A 55 -2.31 -10.70 8.31
N ASP A 56 -1.57 -11.60 8.93
CA ASP A 56 -0.93 -12.74 8.28
C ASP A 56 -0.93 -13.96 9.22
N ASN A 57 -1.91 -14.85 9.06
CA ASN A 57 -2.04 -16.10 9.81
C ASN A 57 -1.02 -17.18 9.35
N GLY A 58 -0.15 -16.83 8.40
CA GLY A 58 0.90 -17.70 7.89
C GLY A 58 0.45 -18.64 6.76
N PRO A 59 1.41 -19.39 6.18
CA PRO A 59 1.16 -20.21 5.00
C PRO A 59 0.08 -21.27 5.23
N GLY A 60 -0.87 -21.36 4.30
CA GLY A 60 -1.97 -22.34 4.35
C GLY A 60 -3.16 -21.93 5.24
N ASN A 61 -3.02 -20.86 6.03
CA ASN A 61 -4.11 -20.33 6.84
C ASN A 61 -4.79 -19.16 6.13
N ARG A 62 -6.12 -19.12 6.19
CA ARG A 62 -6.93 -18.02 5.64
C ARG A 62 -6.81 -16.79 6.54
N ASN A 63 -6.68 -15.61 5.95
CA ASN A 63 -6.76 -14.32 6.65
C ASN A 63 -8.16 -13.75 6.53
N TYR A 64 -8.79 -13.33 7.63
CA TYR A 64 -10.13 -12.75 7.61
C TYR A 64 -10.11 -11.25 7.93
N TYR A 65 -10.64 -10.44 7.01
CA TYR A 65 -11.03 -9.06 7.30
C TYR A 65 -12.43 -8.99 7.95
N ARG A 66 -13.30 -9.95 7.63
CA ARG A 66 -14.59 -10.18 8.30
C ARG A 66 -14.68 -11.65 8.68
N ASN A 67 -14.36 -11.98 9.92
CA ASN A 67 -14.33 -13.36 10.40
C ASN A 67 -15.73 -13.80 10.89
N PRO A 68 -16.37 -14.79 10.23
CA PRO A 68 -17.71 -15.26 10.64
C PRO A 68 -17.71 -15.92 12.03
N SER A 69 -16.55 -16.40 12.49
CA SER A 69 -16.38 -17.00 13.82
C SER A 69 -16.17 -15.97 14.93
N ASN A 70 -15.97 -14.68 14.59
CA ASN A 70 -15.74 -13.59 15.53
C ASN A 70 -16.61 -12.36 15.21
N ASN A 71 -17.94 -12.54 15.15
CA ASN A 71 -18.89 -11.45 14.92
C ASN A 71 -18.55 -10.54 13.71
N ASN A 72 -17.94 -11.11 12.65
CA ASN A 72 -17.44 -10.39 11.47
C ASN A 72 -16.37 -9.31 11.74
N LEU A 73 -15.67 -9.38 12.87
CA LEU A 73 -14.49 -8.58 13.15
C LEU A 73 -13.28 -9.09 12.34
N PRO A 74 -12.29 -8.22 12.05
CA PRO A 74 -11.03 -8.66 11.47
C PRO A 74 -10.27 -9.61 12.42
N ASP A 75 -9.48 -10.50 11.86
CA ASP A 75 -8.48 -11.24 12.62
C ASP A 75 -7.48 -10.27 13.29
N PRO A 76 -6.79 -10.71 14.37
CA PRO A 76 -5.79 -9.89 15.03
C PRO A 76 -4.70 -9.40 14.06
N PHE A 77 -4.30 -8.13 14.21
CA PHE A 77 -3.15 -7.56 13.52
C PHE A 77 -1.84 -8.12 14.10
N ASN A 78 -1.50 -9.33 13.67
CA ASN A 78 -0.43 -10.15 14.24
C ASN A 78 0.96 -9.87 13.67
N ASN A 79 1.05 -9.33 12.45
CA ASN A 79 2.33 -9.02 11.81
C ASN A 79 2.81 -7.60 12.12
N TYR A 80 1.89 -6.63 12.08
CA TYR A 80 2.16 -5.24 12.44
C TYR A 80 0.88 -4.55 12.89
N ASN A 81 0.99 -3.69 13.91
CA ASN A 81 -0.09 -2.82 14.37
C ASN A 81 0.53 -1.54 14.92
N GLY A 82 0.40 -0.42 14.21
CA GLY A 82 1.08 0.81 14.61
C GLY A 82 0.67 2.03 13.80
N THR A 83 1.33 3.15 14.09
CA THR A 83 1.19 4.39 13.33
C THR A 83 2.11 4.37 12.11
N VAL A 84 1.63 4.88 10.98
CA VAL A 84 2.45 5.09 9.77
C VAL A 84 2.20 6.48 9.20
N GLY A 85 3.24 7.10 8.63
CA GLY A 85 3.10 8.24 7.75
C GLY A 85 2.87 7.73 6.32
N ILE A 86 1.73 8.03 5.71
CA ILE A 86 1.37 7.57 4.37
C ILE A 86 1.21 8.74 3.39
N GLU A 87 1.60 8.52 2.14
CA GLU A 87 1.48 9.45 1.03
C GLU A 87 1.15 8.68 -0.26
N HIS A 88 0.64 9.39 -1.28
CA HIS A 88 0.71 8.89 -2.65
C HIS A 88 2.16 8.83 -3.12
N ARG A 89 2.45 7.99 -4.12
CA ARG A 89 3.80 7.94 -4.70
C ARG A 89 3.81 7.86 -6.21
N GLY A 90 5.02 8.03 -6.74
CA GLY A 90 5.31 7.91 -8.16
C GLY A 90 4.99 9.22 -8.88
N SER A 91 5.06 9.20 -10.20
CA SER A 91 4.86 10.40 -11.02
C SER A 91 3.59 10.21 -11.85
N SER A 92 3.72 9.64 -13.06
CA SER A 92 2.58 9.30 -13.91
C SER A 92 1.57 8.34 -13.25
N SER A 93 2.05 7.44 -12.40
CA SER A 93 1.21 6.45 -11.71
C SER A 93 0.19 7.05 -10.75
N GLN A 94 0.45 8.26 -10.24
CA GLN A 94 -0.50 8.96 -9.38
C GLN A 94 -1.78 9.35 -10.12
N PHE A 95 -1.76 9.46 -11.45
CA PHE A 95 -2.97 9.83 -12.22
C PHE A 95 -3.91 8.65 -12.47
N PHE A 96 -3.49 7.42 -12.15
CA PHE A 96 -4.35 6.24 -12.32
C PHE A 96 -5.47 6.17 -11.27
N PRO A 97 -6.59 5.47 -11.55
CA PRO A 97 -7.67 5.28 -10.58
C PRO A 97 -7.20 4.59 -9.30
N LYS A 98 -6.31 3.61 -9.43
CA LYS A 98 -5.72 2.88 -8.31
C LYS A 98 -4.37 3.48 -7.93
N LYS A 99 -4.35 4.21 -6.81
CA LYS A 99 -3.17 4.97 -6.36
C LYS A 99 -2.14 4.04 -5.73
N PRO A 100 -0.84 4.14 -6.09
CA PRO A 100 0.23 3.56 -5.28
C PRO A 100 0.51 4.44 -4.06
N TYR A 101 1.04 3.84 -3.00
CA TYR A 101 1.36 4.53 -1.75
C TYR A 101 2.82 4.35 -1.35
N GLY A 102 3.42 5.39 -0.80
CA GLY A 102 4.62 5.31 0.03
C GLY A 102 4.20 5.38 1.48
N PHE A 103 4.81 4.58 2.35
CA PHE A 103 4.58 4.73 3.78
C PHE A 103 5.83 4.50 4.63
N GLU A 104 5.81 5.09 5.81
CA GLU A 104 6.87 5.05 6.80
C GLU A 104 6.30 4.62 8.15
N THR A 105 6.85 3.57 8.74
CA THR A 105 6.46 3.13 10.08
C THR A 105 7.03 4.07 11.12
N ARG A 106 6.18 4.56 12.03
CA ARG A 106 6.52 5.63 12.98
C ARG A 106 6.24 5.21 14.42
N THR A 107 7.02 5.76 15.35
CA THR A 107 6.71 5.71 16.78
C THR A 107 5.50 6.58 17.11
N GLU A 108 5.02 6.52 18.35
CA GLU A 108 3.94 7.41 18.82
C GLU A 108 4.32 8.90 18.78
N ILE A 109 5.63 9.20 18.82
CA ILE A 109 6.19 10.55 18.83
C ILE A 109 6.47 11.05 17.40
N GLY A 110 6.36 10.16 16.39
CA GLY A 110 6.50 10.50 14.97
C GLY A 110 7.86 10.16 14.36
N ASP A 111 8.80 9.62 15.15
CA ASP A 111 10.12 9.19 14.67
C ASP A 111 10.05 7.89 13.87
N ASP A 112 11.06 7.67 13.01
CA ASP A 112 11.23 6.44 12.25
C ASP A 112 11.32 5.20 13.16
N LEU A 113 10.42 4.24 12.93
CA LEU A 113 10.43 2.96 13.59
C LEU A 113 10.79 1.87 12.59
N LYS A 114 11.99 1.28 12.70
CA LYS A 114 12.39 0.15 11.84
C LYS A 114 11.70 -1.14 12.27
N VAL A 115 10.84 -1.69 11.42
CA VAL A 115 10.11 -2.93 11.68
C VAL A 115 10.31 -3.94 10.56
N SER A 116 10.17 -5.23 10.87
CA SER A 116 10.15 -6.30 9.87
C SER A 116 8.70 -6.53 9.45
N LEU A 117 8.37 -6.35 8.16
CA LEU A 117 7.04 -6.63 7.63
C LEU A 117 7.06 -7.92 6.81
N LEU A 118 6.13 -8.84 7.10
CA LEU A 118 5.93 -10.09 6.33
C LEU A 118 7.23 -10.89 6.07
N GLY A 119 8.14 -10.90 7.04
CA GLY A 119 9.42 -11.62 6.98
C GLY A 119 10.54 -10.92 6.21
N MET A 120 10.34 -9.68 5.76
CA MET A 120 11.40 -8.86 5.15
C MET A 120 12.27 -8.18 6.22
N PRO A 121 13.57 -7.95 5.97
CA PRO A 121 14.47 -7.28 6.90
C PRO A 121 13.95 -5.91 7.38
N LYS A 122 14.32 -5.56 8.62
CA LYS A 122 13.77 -4.40 9.32
C LYS A 122 14.04 -3.10 8.57
N GLU A 123 13.00 -2.31 8.35
CA GLU A 123 13.13 -0.93 7.90
C GLU A 123 11.91 -0.06 8.21
N SER A 124 12.05 1.25 8.06
CA SER A 124 10.99 2.26 8.24
C SER A 124 10.21 2.53 6.96
N ASP A 125 10.88 2.64 5.80
CA ASP A 125 10.23 2.97 4.53
C ASP A 125 9.83 1.76 3.68
N TRP A 126 8.58 1.80 3.23
CA TRP A 126 7.91 0.76 2.46
C TRP A 126 7.03 1.36 1.35
N ILE A 127 6.63 0.50 0.42
CA ILE A 127 5.84 0.88 -0.75
C ILE A 127 4.67 -0.10 -0.91
N LEU A 128 3.48 0.43 -1.19
CA LEU A 128 2.36 -0.33 -1.73
C LEU A 128 2.21 0.01 -3.21
N ASN A 129 2.78 -0.84 -4.07
CA ASN A 129 2.67 -0.66 -5.51
C ASN A 129 1.34 -1.22 -6.02
N ALA A 130 0.58 -0.38 -6.71
CA ALA A 130 -0.73 -0.74 -7.27
C ALA A 130 -0.62 -1.67 -8.48
N SER A 131 0.52 -1.62 -9.20
CA SER A 131 0.79 -2.32 -10.46
C SER A 131 -0.35 -2.17 -11.50
N TYR A 132 -0.99 -1.00 -11.53
CA TYR A 132 -2.27 -0.79 -12.22
C TYR A 132 -2.21 -1.06 -13.74
N THR A 133 -1.11 -0.70 -14.40
CA THR A 133 -0.93 -0.89 -15.85
C THR A 133 -0.48 -2.31 -16.21
N ASP A 134 0.12 -3.04 -15.27
CA ASP A 134 0.54 -4.42 -15.47
C ASP A 134 -0.66 -5.35 -15.25
N LYS A 135 -1.27 -5.79 -16.35
CA LYS A 135 -2.41 -6.74 -16.32
C LYS A 135 -2.10 -8.07 -15.63
N THR A 136 -0.83 -8.42 -15.48
CA THR A 136 -0.41 -9.65 -14.78
C THR A 136 -0.13 -9.42 -13.30
N LEU A 137 0.08 -8.16 -12.88
CA LEU A 137 0.57 -7.76 -11.56
C LEU A 137 1.93 -8.38 -11.17
N MET A 138 2.61 -9.09 -12.09
CA MET A 138 3.71 -9.99 -11.76
C MET A 138 5.04 -9.59 -12.39
N ARG A 139 5.09 -8.65 -13.34
CA ARG A 139 6.35 -8.35 -14.07
C ARG A 139 7.45 -7.85 -13.14
N ASP A 140 7.11 -6.90 -12.27
CA ASP A 140 8.03 -6.38 -11.25
C ASP A 140 8.47 -7.49 -10.30
N VAL A 141 7.49 -8.24 -9.76
CA VAL A 141 7.72 -9.32 -8.80
C VAL A 141 8.62 -10.40 -9.37
N LEU A 142 8.35 -10.85 -10.60
CA LEU A 142 9.13 -11.88 -11.29
C LEU A 142 10.58 -11.43 -11.51
N THR A 143 10.77 -10.20 -11.96
CA THR A 143 12.11 -9.65 -12.25
C THR A 143 12.93 -9.52 -10.97
N TYR A 144 12.36 -8.97 -9.91
CA TYR A 144 13.03 -8.86 -8.62
C TYR A 144 13.28 -10.23 -7.99
N HIS A 145 12.34 -11.16 -8.13
CA HIS A 145 12.51 -12.53 -7.63
C HIS A 145 13.69 -13.21 -8.33
N LEU A 146 13.77 -13.14 -9.66
CA LEU A 146 14.86 -13.72 -10.44
C LEU A 146 16.23 -13.13 -10.06
N SER A 147 16.34 -11.81 -9.92
CA SER A 147 17.57 -11.16 -9.48
C SER A 147 18.01 -11.67 -8.10
N ASN A 148 17.08 -11.74 -7.15
CA ASN A 148 17.35 -12.26 -5.81
C ASN A 148 17.79 -13.74 -5.84
N GLN A 149 17.20 -14.56 -6.70
CA GLN A 149 17.63 -15.96 -6.90
C GLN A 149 19.04 -16.07 -7.50
N MET A 150 19.47 -15.08 -8.28
CA MET A 150 20.85 -14.98 -8.79
C MET A 150 21.85 -14.44 -7.74
N GLY A 151 21.41 -14.16 -6.52
CA GLY A 151 22.26 -13.60 -5.46
C GLY A 151 22.52 -12.10 -5.59
N MET A 152 21.81 -11.41 -6.50
CA MET A 152 21.88 -9.97 -6.67
C MET A 152 20.70 -9.32 -5.96
N TYR A 153 20.99 -8.42 -5.01
CA TYR A 153 19.93 -7.71 -4.29
C TYR A 153 18.98 -7.02 -5.28
N ALA A 154 17.70 -7.35 -5.13
CA ALA A 154 16.60 -6.62 -5.69
C ALA A 154 15.51 -6.47 -4.62
N THR A 155 14.71 -5.42 -4.74
CA THR A 155 13.58 -5.13 -3.84
C THR A 155 12.76 -6.38 -3.55
N ARG A 156 12.70 -6.80 -2.29
CA ARG A 156 11.84 -7.92 -1.88
C ARG A 156 10.38 -7.48 -1.94
N THR A 157 9.52 -8.42 -2.33
CA THR A 157 8.11 -8.14 -2.60
C THR A 157 7.19 -9.18 -1.98
N LYS A 158 6.00 -8.75 -1.55
CA LYS A 158 4.90 -9.63 -1.12
C LYS A 158 3.58 -9.13 -1.73
N PHE A 159 2.78 -10.04 -2.29
CA PHE A 159 1.40 -9.71 -2.66
C PHE A 159 0.54 -9.58 -1.39
N VAL A 160 -0.29 -8.55 -1.32
CA VAL A 160 -1.14 -8.24 -0.18
C VAL A 160 -2.50 -7.73 -0.66
N GLU A 161 -3.54 -7.91 0.14
CA GLU A 161 -4.82 -7.23 -0.04
C GLU A 161 -4.80 -5.90 0.71
N LEU A 162 -5.33 -4.84 0.12
CA LEU A 162 -5.39 -3.53 0.76
C LEU A 162 -6.84 -3.12 1.06
N VAL A 163 -7.09 -2.72 2.30
CA VAL A 163 -8.32 -2.05 2.74
C VAL A 163 -7.98 -0.70 3.33
N VAL A 164 -8.64 0.37 2.87
CA VAL A 164 -8.46 1.74 3.38
C VAL A 164 -9.81 2.28 3.81
N ASP A 165 -9.95 2.63 5.09
CA ASP A 165 -11.21 3.12 5.71
C ASP A 165 -12.42 2.21 5.42
N GLY A 166 -12.18 0.90 5.41
CA GLY A 166 -13.19 -0.11 5.13
C GLY A 166 -13.48 -0.36 3.65
N ASP A 167 -12.91 0.44 2.75
CA ASP A 167 -13.02 0.25 1.30
C ASP A 167 -11.89 -0.65 0.79
N TYR A 168 -12.26 -1.71 0.08
CA TYR A 168 -11.32 -2.68 -0.46
C TYR A 168 -10.70 -2.14 -1.75
N LYS A 169 -9.37 -1.93 -1.74
CA LYS A 169 -8.61 -1.36 -2.85
C LYS A 169 -8.01 -2.41 -3.80
N GLY A 170 -8.22 -3.70 -3.51
CA GLY A 170 -7.69 -4.81 -4.32
C GLY A 170 -6.29 -5.26 -3.89
N VAL A 171 -5.69 -6.10 -4.74
CA VAL A 171 -4.35 -6.66 -4.56
C VAL A 171 -3.27 -5.59 -4.79
N TYR A 172 -2.35 -5.41 -3.87
CA TYR A 172 -1.16 -4.58 -3.99
C TYR A 172 0.10 -5.44 -3.87
N ILE A 173 1.24 -4.87 -4.27
CA ILE A 173 2.56 -5.44 -4.00
C ILE A 173 3.19 -4.59 -2.91
N LEU A 174 3.36 -5.16 -1.71
CA LEU A 174 4.21 -4.59 -0.68
C LEU A 174 5.67 -4.76 -1.11
N MET A 175 6.42 -3.67 -1.10
CA MET A 175 7.80 -3.63 -1.59
C MET A 175 8.70 -2.86 -0.62
N GLU A 176 9.97 -3.28 -0.54
CA GLU A 176 11.02 -2.47 0.09
C GLU A 176 11.27 -1.18 -0.73
N LYS A 177 11.42 -0.04 -0.06
CA LYS A 177 11.97 1.16 -0.72
C LYS A 177 13.46 0.99 -0.96
N ILE A 178 13.98 1.38 -2.12
CA ILE A 178 15.41 1.31 -2.40
C ILE A 178 16.16 2.27 -1.46
N LYS A 179 16.74 1.64 -0.44
CA LYS A 179 17.55 2.11 0.69
C LYS A 179 19.05 1.96 0.54
N ARG A 180 19.85 2.89 1.07
CA ARG A 180 21.11 2.48 1.69
C ARG A 180 20.81 1.75 3.00
N ASP A 181 21.10 0.46 3.06
CA ASP A 181 21.04 -0.38 4.26
C ASP A 181 21.83 -1.67 4.01
N ALA A 182 22.37 -2.31 5.05
CA ALA A 182 23.14 -3.55 4.92
C ALA A 182 22.32 -4.71 4.30
N ASN A 183 20.99 -4.70 4.47
CA ASN A 183 20.08 -5.69 3.89
C ASN A 183 19.40 -5.22 2.58
N ARG A 184 19.79 -4.04 2.08
CA ARG A 184 19.33 -3.42 0.82
C ARG A 184 20.53 -3.06 -0.06
N VAL A 185 20.66 -1.81 -0.51
CA VAL A 185 21.84 -1.34 -1.25
C VAL A 185 22.96 -1.10 -0.23
N ASN A 186 23.86 -2.07 -0.12
CA ASN A 186 24.99 -2.01 0.81
C ASN A 186 26.12 -1.16 0.24
N ILE A 187 26.02 0.15 0.45
CA ILE A 187 27.02 1.13 0.05
C ILE A 187 27.41 2.01 1.23
N ALA A 188 28.64 2.53 1.22
CA ALA A 188 29.13 3.41 2.27
C ALA A 188 28.40 4.76 2.29
N SER A 189 28.22 5.33 3.48
CA SER A 189 27.80 6.72 3.64
C SER A 189 28.99 7.65 3.50
N LEU A 190 28.79 8.77 2.81
CA LEU A 190 29.70 9.90 2.85
C LEU A 190 29.29 10.85 3.97
N LYS A 191 30.27 11.35 4.73
CA LYS A 191 30.15 12.43 5.72
C LYS A 191 30.78 13.71 5.14
N PRO A 192 30.40 14.90 5.63
CA PRO A 192 31.01 16.16 5.20
C PRO A 192 32.54 16.26 5.39
N ALA A 193 33.12 15.41 6.25
CA ALA A 193 34.55 15.35 6.50
C ALA A 193 35.31 14.43 5.50
N ASP A 194 34.60 13.61 4.73
CA ASP A 194 35.16 12.59 3.85
C ASP A 194 35.59 13.21 2.50
N ASN A 195 36.63 14.06 2.54
CA ASN A 195 37.02 14.91 1.40
C ASN A 195 38.30 14.47 0.66
N SER A 196 38.92 13.34 1.04
CA SER A 196 40.13 12.83 0.40
C SER A 196 40.34 11.33 0.64
N GLY A 197 41.19 10.72 -0.18
CA GLY A 197 41.56 9.30 -0.08
C GLY A 197 40.36 8.35 -0.22
N ASP A 198 40.47 7.17 0.40
CA ASP A 198 39.44 6.12 0.35
C ASP A 198 38.11 6.54 1.01
N ALA A 199 38.13 7.54 1.90
CA ALA A 199 36.90 8.06 2.52
C ALA A 199 35.99 8.74 1.48
N LEU A 200 36.56 9.35 0.42
CA LEU A 200 35.81 10.04 -0.62
C LEU A 200 35.15 9.08 -1.64
N THR A 201 35.55 7.80 -1.69
CA THR A 201 35.09 6.84 -2.71
C THR A 201 33.72 6.22 -2.41
N GLY A 202 32.87 6.87 -1.60
CA GLY A 202 31.58 6.34 -1.14
C GLY A 202 30.61 5.94 -2.25
N GLY A 203 29.42 5.43 -1.90
CA GLY A 203 28.46 4.97 -2.90
C GLY A 203 27.37 5.97 -3.25
N TYR A 204 26.83 5.85 -4.46
CA TYR A 204 25.77 6.70 -4.99
C TYR A 204 24.49 5.91 -5.27
N ILE A 205 23.34 6.52 -4.98
CA ILE A 205 22.03 6.09 -5.47
C ILE A 205 21.50 7.23 -6.33
N LEU A 206 21.29 6.95 -7.62
CA LEU A 206 20.69 7.90 -8.55
C LEU A 206 19.19 7.61 -8.65
N LYS A 207 18.39 8.66 -8.51
CA LYS A 207 16.93 8.63 -8.71
C LYS A 207 16.61 9.57 -9.86
N VAL A 208 15.80 9.08 -10.80
CA VAL A 208 15.22 9.90 -11.87
C VAL A 208 13.71 9.81 -11.68
N ASP A 209 13.07 10.97 -11.48
CA ASP A 209 11.63 11.10 -11.25
C ASP A 209 10.87 11.51 -12.52
#